data_AF-M5PX99-F1
#
_entry.id   AF-M5PX99-F1
#
_cell.length_a   1.000
_cell.length_b   1.000
_cell.length_c   1.000
_cell.angle_alpha   90.00
_cell.angle_beta   90.00
_cell.angle_gamma   90.00
#
_symmetry.space_group_name_H-M   'P 1'
#
loop_
_entity.id
_entity.type
_entity.pdbx_description
1 polymer ?
#
loop_
_entity_poly.entity_id
_entity_poly.type
_entity_poly.pdbx_seq_one_letter_code
_entity_poly.pdbx_strand_id
1 'polypeptide(L)'
;MKSIWKWATLLLMALALLSLQACGHYGHRRSGYYGSQSVNSTYYEETANLRSEIAADRAELDALMRSPDPDPERARNLAQEISRNEERLRTLQANSQGYGACPYGW
;
A
#
# COMPACT_ATOMS: atom_id res chain seq x y z
N MET A 1 40.99 -13.99 -24.02
CA MET A 1 40.47 -15.00 -23.06
C MET A 1 40.15 -14.36 -21.69
N LYS A 2 39.28 -13.34 -21.62
CA LYS A 2 38.86 -12.67 -20.36
C LYS A 2 37.37 -12.22 -20.34
N SER A 3 36.53 -12.76 -21.23
CA SER A 3 35.11 -12.37 -21.34
C SER A 3 34.12 -13.45 -20.93
N ILE A 4 34.57 -14.66 -20.63
CA ILE A 4 33.70 -15.80 -20.27
C ILE A 4 33.37 -15.81 -18.76
N TRP A 5 34.23 -15.22 -17.92
CA TRP A 5 34.06 -15.19 -16.47
C TRP A 5 32.95 -14.24 -15.97
N LYS A 6 32.53 -13.25 -16.77
CA LYS A 6 31.49 -12.29 -16.37
C LYS A 6 30.06 -12.87 -16.43
N TRP A 7 29.86 -13.94 -17.19
CA TRP A 7 28.56 -14.58 -17.36
C TRP A 7 28.32 -15.69 -16.32
N ALA A 8 29.40 -16.35 -15.87
CA ALA A 8 29.32 -17.39 -14.85
C ALA A 8 28.91 -16.86 -13.46
N THR A 9 29.28 -15.61 -13.13
CA THR A 9 28.90 -14.98 -11.86
C THR A 9 27.44 -14.49 -11.84
N LEU A 10 26.87 -14.14 -13.00
CA LEU A 10 25.44 -13.79 -13.09
C LEU A 10 24.52 -15.02 -12.98
N LEU A 11 24.99 -16.20 -13.39
CA LEU A 11 24.19 -17.42 -13.34
C LEU A 11 24.10 -18.01 -11.91
N LEU A 12 25.12 -17.78 -11.06
CA LEU A 12 25.17 -18.28 -9.67
C LEU A 12 24.41 -17.40 -8.66
N MET A 13 24.07 -16.14 -9.01
CA MET A 13 23.25 -15.26 -8.18
C MET A 13 21.74 -15.46 -8.36
N ALA A 14 21.31 -16.13 -9.44
CA ALA A 14 19.88 -16.34 -9.75
C ALA A 14 19.27 -17.58 -9.07
N LEU A 15 20.07 -18.42 -8.39
CA LEU A 15 19.63 -19.72 -7.85
C LEU A 15 19.59 -19.75 -6.30
N ALA A 16 19.42 -18.60 -5.64
CA ALA A 16 19.37 -18.50 -4.18
C ALA A 16 18.09 -17.85 -3.61
N LEU A 17 17.02 -17.73 -4.41
CA LEU A 17 15.73 -17.16 -3.96
C LEU A 17 14.51 -18.04 -4.32
N LEU A 18 14.71 -19.34 -4.53
CA LEU A 18 13.64 -20.34 -4.65
C LEU A 18 13.59 -21.24 -3.40
N SER A 19 13.27 -20.66 -2.25
CA SER A 19 12.92 -21.46 -1.07
C SER A 19 12.02 -20.69 -0.11
N LEU A 20 10.74 -20.53 -0.48
CA LEU A 20 9.58 -20.70 0.41
C LEU A 20 8.29 -20.43 -0.39
N GLN A 21 7.88 -21.39 -1.23
CA GLN A 21 6.48 -21.53 -1.63
C GLN A 21 6.04 -22.95 -1.25
N ALA A 22 6.01 -23.17 0.06
CA ALA A 22 5.29 -24.28 0.67
C ALA A 22 4.14 -23.66 1.47
N CYS A 23 3.02 -23.44 0.78
CA CYS A 23 1.65 -23.40 1.30
C CYS A 23 0.71 -23.14 0.11
N GLY A 24 -0.17 -24.11 -0.20
CA GLY A 24 -1.40 -23.81 -0.95
C GLY A 24 -1.55 -24.44 -2.34
N HIS A 25 -1.33 -25.75 -2.48
CA HIS A 25 -2.05 -26.52 -3.50
C HIS A 25 -3.53 -26.64 -3.11
N TYR A 26 -4.35 -25.62 -3.34
CA TYR A 26 -5.81 -25.74 -3.50
C TYR A 26 -6.34 -24.46 -4.17
N GLY A 27 -6.65 -24.54 -5.47
CA GLY A 27 -7.32 -23.44 -6.16
C GLY A 27 -7.14 -23.42 -7.67
N HIS A 28 -7.60 -24.44 -8.39
CA HIS A 28 -7.99 -24.22 -9.77
C HIS A 28 -9.23 -23.30 -9.79
N ARG A 29 -9.00 -21.99 -9.87
CA ARG A 29 -9.98 -21.01 -10.37
C ARG A 29 -9.37 -20.26 -11.53
N ARG A 30 -9.33 -20.92 -12.68
CA ARG A 30 -9.21 -20.26 -13.98
C ARG A 30 -10.62 -19.93 -14.45
N SER A 31 -11.16 -18.77 -14.07
CA SER A 31 -12.29 -18.13 -14.75
C SER A 31 -12.45 -16.69 -14.20
N GLY A 32 -12.35 -15.69 -15.07
CA GLY A 32 -12.70 -14.30 -14.73
C GLY A 32 -11.62 -13.22 -14.92
N TYR A 33 -10.72 -13.35 -15.90
CA TYR A 33 -10.11 -12.17 -16.53
C TYR A 33 -11.26 -11.45 -17.28
N TYR A 34 -11.53 -10.17 -17.01
CA TYR A 34 -12.67 -9.34 -17.50
C TYR A 34 -13.93 -9.25 -16.62
N GLY A 35 -13.81 -8.98 -15.30
CA GLY A 35 -15.01 -8.81 -14.46
C GLY A 35 -14.93 -7.83 -13.28
N SER A 36 -13.86 -7.06 -13.08
CA SER A 36 -13.80 -6.09 -11.98
C SER A 36 -12.76 -5.00 -12.21
N GLN A 37 -12.96 -4.15 -13.22
CA GLN A 37 -12.17 -2.94 -13.41
C GLN A 37 -12.96 -1.66 -13.13
N SER A 38 -14.29 -1.67 -13.24
CA SER A 38 -15.08 -0.42 -13.16
C SER A 38 -15.47 0.00 -11.74
N VAL A 39 -15.56 -0.92 -10.77
CA VAL A 39 -15.95 -0.56 -9.39
C VAL A 39 -14.78 0.03 -8.60
N ASN A 40 -13.55 -0.36 -8.96
CA ASN A 40 -12.34 0.13 -8.31
C ASN A 40 -11.91 1.51 -8.88
N SER A 41 -12.19 1.79 -10.16
CA SER A 41 -11.82 3.07 -10.77
C SER A 41 -12.56 4.25 -10.15
N THR A 42 -13.87 4.13 -9.90
CA THR A 42 -14.68 5.21 -9.30
C THR A 42 -14.23 5.54 -7.88
N TYR A 43 -13.96 4.52 -7.05
CA TYR A 43 -13.39 4.72 -5.73
C TYR A 43 -12.06 5.49 -5.77
N TYR A 44 -11.15 5.11 -6.68
CA TYR A 44 -9.87 5.79 -6.79
C TYR A 44 -9.99 7.22 -7.31
N GLU A 45 -10.91 7.49 -8.22
CA GLU A 45 -11.20 8.85 -8.71
C GLU A 45 -11.80 9.71 -7.59
N GLU A 46 -12.82 9.21 -6.89
CA GLU A 46 -13.51 9.92 -5.81
C GLU A 46 -12.59 10.20 -4.61
N THR A 47 -11.62 9.33 -4.35
CA THR A 47 -10.70 9.46 -3.21
C THR A 47 -9.35 10.08 -3.58
N ALA A 48 -9.12 10.48 -4.83
CA ALA A 48 -7.83 11.02 -5.27
C ALA A 48 -7.37 12.22 -4.42
N ASN A 49 -8.28 13.18 -4.20
CA ASN A 49 -7.99 14.37 -3.39
C ASN A 49 -7.70 14.01 -1.93
N LEU A 50 -8.53 13.14 -1.33
CA LEU A 50 -8.38 12.74 0.07
C LEU A 50 -7.05 12.00 0.31
N ARG A 51 -6.64 11.14 -0.62
CA ARG A 51 -5.34 10.45 -0.56
C ARG A 51 -4.17 11.42 -0.73
N SER A 52 -4.32 12.44 -1.58
CA SER A 52 -3.32 13.49 -1.76
C SER A 52 -3.17 14.35 -0.50
N GLU A 53 -4.28 14.71 0.15
CA GLU A 53 -4.32 15.48 1.38
C GLU A 53 -3.62 14.74 2.53
N ILE A 54 -3.98 13.47 2.76
CA ILE A 54 -3.31 12.61 3.74
C ILE A 54 -1.80 12.52 3.48
N ALA A 55 -1.38 12.41 2.22
CA ALA A 55 0.03 12.34 1.87
C ALA A 55 0.76 13.67 2.17
N ALA A 56 0.12 14.80 1.88
CA ALA A 56 0.67 16.13 2.18
C ALA A 56 0.80 16.34 3.70
N ASP A 57 -0.24 16.02 4.46
CA ASP A 57 -0.24 16.14 5.92
C ASP A 57 0.84 15.24 6.54
N ARG A 58 0.97 13.99 6.08
CA ARG A 58 2.04 13.10 6.57
C ARG A 58 3.43 13.67 6.29
N ALA A 59 3.65 14.27 5.12
CA ALA A 59 4.92 14.90 4.79
C ALA A 59 5.19 16.13 5.67
N GLU A 60 4.16 16.92 5.99
CA GLU A 60 4.26 18.05 6.90
C GLU A 60 4.54 17.59 8.34
N LEU A 61 3.88 16.54 8.83
CA LEU A 61 4.15 15.97 10.15
C LEU A 61 5.59 15.50 10.23
N ASP A 62 6.05 14.75 9.23
CA ASP A 62 7.42 14.26 9.14
C ASP A 62 8.43 15.41 9.14
N ALA A 63 8.16 16.49 8.40
CA ALA A 63 9.02 17.66 8.37
C ALA A 63 9.05 18.38 9.73
N LEU A 64 7.88 18.55 10.36
CA LEU A 64 7.75 19.15 11.68
C LEU A 64 8.51 18.36 12.74
N MET A 65 8.35 17.03 12.75
CA MET A 65 9.00 16.14 13.71
C MET A 65 10.52 16.02 13.51
N ARG A 66 11.03 16.34 12.31
CA ARG A 66 12.47 16.43 12.03
C ARG A 66 13.07 17.81 12.34
N SER A 67 12.24 18.80 12.68
CA SER A 67 12.70 20.12 13.12
C SER A 67 13.51 20.00 14.42
N PRO A 68 14.57 20.82 14.62
CA PRO A 68 15.30 20.88 15.88
C PRO A 68 14.44 21.23 17.10
N ASP A 69 13.32 21.93 16.87
CA ASP A 69 12.32 22.28 17.87
C ASP A 69 10.92 22.01 17.29
N PRO A 70 10.39 20.78 17.43
CA PRO A 70 9.08 20.41 16.89
C PRO A 70 7.96 21.00 17.76
N ASP A 71 7.00 21.69 17.14
CA ASP A 71 5.81 22.21 17.82
C ASP A 71 4.84 21.05 18.16
N PRO A 72 4.65 20.70 19.44
CA PRO A 72 3.81 19.56 19.83
C PRO A 72 2.31 19.81 19.60
N GLU A 73 1.85 21.06 19.65
CA GLU A 73 0.44 21.39 19.41
C GLU A 73 0.11 21.23 17.93
N ARG A 74 0.98 21.77 17.06
CA ARG A 74 0.83 21.60 15.61
C ARG A 74 0.92 20.13 15.21
N ALA A 75 1.88 19.37 15.76
CA ALA A 75 2.00 17.93 15.48
C ALA A 75 0.73 17.16 15.88
N ARG A 76 0.15 17.47 17.04
CA ARG A 76 -1.09 16.84 17.51
C ARG A 76 -2.26 17.15 16.57
N ASN A 77 -2.40 18.42 16.17
CA ASN A 77 -3.49 18.85 15.30
C ASN A 77 -3.41 18.15 13.93
N LEU A 78 -2.20 18.08 13.36
CA LEU A 78 -1.98 17.42 12.08
C LEU A 78 -2.21 15.90 12.16
N ALA A 79 -1.77 15.26 13.24
CA ALA A 79 -2.03 13.83 13.47
C ALA A 79 -3.54 13.51 13.60
N GLN A 80 -4.31 14.41 14.23
CA GLN A 80 -5.76 14.28 14.31
C GLN A 80 -6.42 14.45 12.94
N GLU A 81 -5.94 15.37 12.11
CA GLU A 81 -6.43 15.59 10.75
C GLU A 81 -6.18 14.39 9.84
N ILE A 82 -4.95 13.87 9.85
CA ILE A 82 -4.58 12.61 9.18
C ILE A 82 -5.52 11.48 9.60
N SER A 83 -5.74 11.32 10.91
CA SER A 83 -6.61 10.25 11.43
C SER A 83 -8.06 10.38 10.95
N ARG A 84 -8.62 11.60 10.95
CA ARG A 84 -9.97 11.88 10.45
C ARG A 84 -10.08 11.59 8.95
N ASN A 85 -9.09 12.01 8.16
CA ASN A 85 -9.07 11.81 6.72
C ASN A 85 -8.89 10.32 6.36
N GLU A 86 -8.09 9.57 7.11
CA GLU A 86 -7.97 8.12 6.96
C GLU A 86 -9.25 7.37 7.30
N GLU A 87 -9.96 7.77 8.36
CA GLU A 87 -11.26 7.18 8.70
C GLU A 87 -12.30 7.41 7.61
N ARG A 88 -12.34 8.62 7.05
CA ARG A 88 -13.18 8.94 5.89
C ARG A 88 -12.82 8.08 4.67
N LEU A 89 -11.52 7.90 4.40
CA LEU A 89 -11.04 7.07 3.30
C LEU A 89 -11.46 5.60 3.47
N ARG A 90 -11.35 5.05 4.69
CA ARG A 90 -11.80 3.69 5.03
C ARG A 90 -13.30 3.54 4.88
N THR A 91 -14.08 4.54 5.25
CA THR A 91 -15.55 4.53 5.11
C THR A 91 -15.95 4.47 3.64
N LEU A 92 -15.33 5.31 2.79
CA LEU A 92 -15.54 5.27 1.34
C LEU A 92 -15.11 3.92 0.75
N GLN A 93 -14.01 3.35 1.26
CA GLN A 93 -13.54 2.05 0.83
C GLN A 93 -14.54 0.94 1.16
N ALA A 94 -15.08 0.91 2.38
CA ALA A 94 -16.08 -0.05 2.81
C ALA A 94 -17.36 0.05 1.97
N ASN A 95 -17.79 1.28 1.65
CA ASN A 95 -18.95 1.54 0.80
C ASN A 95 -18.72 1.09 -0.65
N SER A 96 -17.52 1.33 -1.20
CA SER A 96 -17.16 0.92 -2.57
C SER A 96 -17.10 -0.60 -2.77
N GLN A 97 -16.77 -1.35 -1.72
CA GLN A 97 -16.60 -2.80 -1.77
C GLN A 97 -17.89 -3.57 -1.46
N GLY A 98 -19.01 -2.90 -1.21
CA GLY A 98 -20.30 -3.56 -1.00
C GLY A 98 -20.23 -4.64 0.09
N TYR A 99 -19.83 -4.28 1.31
CA TYR A 99 -19.74 -5.15 2.49
C TYR A 99 -19.00 -6.48 2.31
N GLY A 100 -17.71 -6.47 2.68
CA GLY A 100 -16.89 -7.66 2.88
C GLY A 100 -15.86 -7.46 4.00
N ALA A 101 -16.26 -6.83 5.11
CA ALA A 101 -15.44 -6.72 6.30
C ALA A 101 -15.31 -8.11 6.95
N CYS A 102 -14.23 -8.84 6.62
CA CYS A 102 -13.81 -9.97 7.42
C CYS A 102 -13.45 -9.45 8.83
N PRO A 103 -14.09 -9.94 9.90
CA PRO A 103 -13.94 -9.42 11.25
C PRO A 103 -12.76 -10.10 11.93
N TYR A 104 -11.54 -9.70 11.62
CA TYR A 104 -10.38 -10.08 12.43
C TYR A 104 -9.55 -8.83 12.76
N GLY A 105 -9.93 -8.20 13.88
CA GLY A 105 -9.07 -7.28 14.59
C GLY A 105 -8.09 -8.04 15.47
N TRP A 106 -6.82 -7.67 15.32
CA TRP A 106 -5.67 -7.69 16.24
C TRP A 106 -5.65 -8.69 17.40
#